data_AF-A0A370QF36-F1
#
_entry.id   AF-A0A370QF36-F1
#
_cell.length_a   1.000
_cell.length_b   1.000
_cell.length_c   1.000
_cell.angle_alpha   90.00
_cell.angle_beta   90.00
_cell.angle_gamma   90.00
#
_symmetry.space_group_name_H-M   'P 1'
#
loop_
_entity.id
_entity.type
_entity.pdbx_description
1 polymer ?
#
loop_
_entity_poly.entity_id
_entity_poly.type
_entity_poly.pdbx_seq_one_letter_code
_entity_poly.pdbx_strand_id
1 'polypeptide(L)'
;MIEHFKDTDLEITYSHWKSENKEKYFLFPPLTHLNVPLQGIQINSSGKISRLDFNLIEDEDKIIFHDIHSGKAYYFELDKEDRNKCHFSGQSGLKETWTRQPMDTVSEWLG
;
A
#
# COMPACT_ATOMS: atom_id res chain seq x y z
N MET A 1 -9.65 -3.45 -13.72
CA MET A 1 -8.26 -3.43 -13.25
C MET A 1 -7.53 -2.40 -14.08
N ILE A 2 -7.08 -1.33 -13.43
CA ILE A 2 -6.42 -0.19 -14.06
C ILE A 2 -5.22 -0.73 -14.84
N GLU A 3 -5.10 -0.34 -16.10
CA GLU A 3 -4.07 -0.88 -17.01
C GLU A 3 -2.65 -0.75 -16.46
N HIS A 4 -2.40 0.24 -15.60
CA HIS A 4 -1.10 0.47 -14.97
C HIS A 4 -0.71 -0.59 -13.94
N PHE A 5 -1.66 -1.33 -13.37
CA PHE A 5 -1.39 -2.45 -12.45
C PHE A 5 -1.37 -3.81 -13.14
N LYS A 6 -1.91 -3.88 -14.36
CA LYS A 6 -2.05 -5.12 -15.10
C LYS A 6 -0.67 -5.68 -15.47
N ASP A 7 -0.53 -7.00 -15.37
CA ASP A 7 0.72 -7.72 -15.68
C ASP A 7 1.90 -7.28 -14.78
N THR A 8 1.60 -6.70 -13.61
CA THR A 8 2.60 -6.42 -12.57
C THR A 8 2.54 -7.50 -11.49
N ASP A 9 3.64 -7.72 -10.81
CA ASP A 9 3.70 -8.63 -9.66
C ASP A 9 2.88 -8.12 -8.46
N LEU A 10 2.57 -6.82 -8.42
CA LEU A 10 1.62 -6.22 -7.46
C LEU A 10 0.21 -6.79 -7.60
N GLU A 11 -0.11 -7.40 -8.74
CA GLU A 11 -1.42 -7.99 -8.97
C GLU A 11 -1.59 -9.35 -8.25
N ILE A 12 -0.49 -10.08 -8.01
CA ILE A 12 -0.53 -11.45 -7.47
C ILE A 12 0.17 -11.61 -6.12
N THR A 13 1.10 -10.74 -5.78
CA THR A 13 1.94 -10.88 -4.58
C THR A 13 1.78 -9.72 -3.62
N TYR A 14 2.07 -9.99 -2.35
CA TYR A 14 2.26 -8.95 -1.36
C TYR A 14 3.49 -8.11 -1.69
N SER A 15 3.42 -6.81 -1.42
CA SER A 15 4.48 -5.87 -1.73
C SER A 15 4.86 -5.04 -0.51
N HIS A 16 6.16 -4.80 -0.37
CA HIS A 16 6.74 -4.06 0.77
C HIS A 16 7.08 -2.65 0.35
N TRP A 17 6.69 -1.68 1.17
CA TRP A 17 6.84 -0.27 0.88
C TRP A 17 7.37 0.47 2.09
N LYS A 18 8.27 1.42 1.84
CA LYS A 18 8.80 2.34 2.85
C LYS A 18 8.39 3.76 2.50
N SER A 19 7.95 4.52 3.49
CA SER A 19 7.71 5.96 3.30
C SER A 19 9.05 6.68 3.09
N GLU A 20 9.14 7.55 2.09
CA GLU A 20 10.38 8.30 1.82
C GLU A 20 10.75 9.25 2.96
N ASN A 21 9.75 9.80 3.66
CA ASN A 21 9.93 10.86 4.65
C ASN A 21 9.85 10.39 6.10
N LYS A 22 9.53 9.11 6.33
CA LYS A 22 9.29 8.56 7.67
C LYS A 22 9.84 7.15 7.74
N GLU A 23 10.34 6.78 8.91
CA GLU A 23 10.64 5.38 9.22
C GLU A 23 9.33 4.62 9.43
N LYS A 24 8.63 4.33 8.34
CA LYS A 24 7.31 3.72 8.32
C LYS A 24 7.26 2.76 7.14
N TYR A 25 6.75 1.57 7.41
CA TYR A 25 6.72 0.47 6.47
C TYR A 25 5.31 -0.07 6.33
N PHE A 26 5.01 -0.61 5.15
CA PHE A 26 3.71 -1.18 4.84
C PHE A 26 3.88 -2.41 3.98
N LEU A 27 3.18 -3.48 4.35
CA LEU A 27 2.99 -4.67 3.56
C LEU A 27 1.60 -4.62 2.92
N PHE A 28 1.55 -4.26 1.64
CA PHE A 28 0.30 -4.19 0.87
C PHE A 28 -0.02 -5.57 0.28
N PRO A 29 -1.29 -6.01 0.35
CA PRO A 29 -1.76 -7.21 -0.30
C PRO A 29 -1.87 -7.00 -1.81
N PRO A 30 -2.09 -8.08 -2.59
CA PRO A 30 -2.25 -7.99 -4.03
C PRO A 30 -3.41 -7.08 -4.43
N LEU A 31 -3.20 -6.26 -5.47
CA LEU A 31 -4.12 -5.18 -5.88
C LEU A 31 -5.30 -5.62 -6.77
N THR A 32 -5.48 -6.94 -6.97
CA THR A 32 -6.52 -7.49 -7.87
C THR A 32 -7.76 -7.99 -7.15
N HIS A 33 -7.66 -8.17 -5.84
CA HIS A 33 -8.73 -8.68 -5.01
C HIS A 33 -9.68 -7.55 -4.60
N LEU A 34 -10.44 -7.05 -5.58
CA LEU A 34 -11.45 -6.01 -5.37
C LEU A 34 -12.64 -6.56 -4.59
N ASN A 35 -13.27 -5.69 -3.79
CA ASN A 35 -14.49 -5.97 -3.02
C ASN A 35 -14.40 -7.17 -2.06
N VAL A 36 -13.19 -7.59 -1.68
CA VAL A 36 -12.97 -8.55 -0.59
C VAL A 36 -12.17 -7.89 0.53
N PRO A 37 -12.41 -8.28 1.80
CA PRO A 37 -11.58 -7.83 2.91
C PRO A 37 -10.15 -8.34 2.76
N LEU A 38 -9.19 -7.43 2.72
CA LEU A 38 -7.77 -7.69 2.70
C LEU A 38 -7.10 -7.17 3.97
N GLN A 39 -5.92 -7.72 4.24
CA GLN A 39 -5.13 -7.36 5.41
C GLN A 39 -3.80 -6.77 4.95
N GLY A 40 -3.46 -5.62 5.52
CA GLY A 40 -2.12 -5.03 5.44
C GLY A 40 -1.49 -4.94 6.81
N ILE A 41 -0.16 -4.87 6.83
CA ILE A 41 0.61 -4.68 8.05
C ILE A 41 1.37 -3.37 7.92
N GLN A 42 1.26 -2.52 8.94
CA GLN A 42 2.03 -1.30 9.03
C GLN A 42 2.95 -1.36 10.26
N ILE A 43 4.21 -0.97 10.04
CA ILE A 43 5.20 -0.75 11.10
C ILE A 43 5.46 0.76 11.14
N ASN A 44 5.28 1.38 12.31
CA ASN A 44 5.56 2.80 12.49
C ASN A 44 7.02 3.05 12.93
N SER A 45 7.39 4.32 13.11
CA SER A 45 8.75 4.73 13.50
C SER A 45 9.16 4.31 14.90
N SER A 46 8.23 3.82 15.73
CA SER A 46 8.54 3.24 17.03
C SER A 46 8.67 1.71 16.97
N GLY A 47 8.69 1.11 15.78
CA GLY A 47 8.69 -0.34 15.59
C GLY A 47 7.36 -1.02 15.95
N LYS A 48 6.31 -0.25 16.25
CA LYS A 48 5.01 -0.81 16.61
C LYS A 48 4.32 -1.33 15.35
N ILE A 49 3.99 -2.61 15.39
CA ILE A 49 3.24 -3.29 14.34
C ILE A 49 1.74 -3.07 14.57
N SER A 50 1.03 -2.74 13.49
CA SER A 50 -0.42 -2.60 13.46
C SER A 50 -0.98 -3.30 12.24
N ARG A 51 -2.12 -3.97 12.42
CA ARG A 51 -2.91 -4.56 11.33
C ARG A 51 -3.91 -3.53 10.83
N LEU A 52 -4.05 -3.48 9.52
CA LEU A 52 -5.06 -2.66 8.83
C LEU A 52 -5.91 -3.59 7.98
N ASP A 53 -7.22 -3.52 8.16
CA ASP A 53 -8.19 -4.27 7.38
C ASP A 53 -8.89 -3.32 6.42
N PHE A 54 -8.89 -3.64 5.13
CA PHE A 54 -9.46 -2.76 4.12
C PHE A 54 -10.15 -3.54 3.00
N ASN A 55 -11.11 -2.89 2.35
CA ASN A 55 -11.62 -3.30 1.06
C ASN A 55 -10.91 -2.50 -0.04
N LEU A 56 -10.53 -3.16 -1.13
CA LEU A 56 -10.05 -2.48 -2.32
C LEU A 56 -11.21 -2.12 -3.24
N ILE A 57 -11.25 -0.86 -3.65
CA ILE A 57 -12.16 -0.32 -4.64
C ILE A 57 -11.32 0.26 -5.77
N GLU A 58 -11.71 0.02 -7.01
CA GLU A 58 -11.09 0.62 -8.18
C GLU A 58 -11.88 1.86 -8.59
N ASP A 59 -11.19 2.99 -8.79
CA ASP A 59 -11.80 4.26 -9.23
C ASP A 59 -10.91 4.95 -10.26
N GLU A 60 -11.40 5.02 -11.51
CA GLU A 60 -10.69 5.56 -12.68
C GLU A 60 -9.24 5.05 -12.79
N ASP A 61 -8.29 5.84 -12.29
CA ASP A 61 -6.84 5.58 -12.37
C ASP A 61 -6.21 5.21 -11.00
N LYS A 62 -7.03 4.94 -9.97
CA LYS A 62 -6.58 4.78 -8.59
C LYS A 62 -7.17 3.55 -7.91
N ILE A 63 -6.37 2.94 -7.05
CA ILE A 63 -6.86 1.95 -6.09
C ILE A 63 -7.16 2.65 -4.78
N ILE A 64 -8.39 2.50 -4.30
CA ILE A 64 -8.85 3.03 -3.03
C ILE A 64 -8.81 1.91 -1.99
N PHE A 65 -8.01 2.12 -0.96
CA PHE A 65 -7.97 1.33 0.26
C PHE A 65 -8.98 1.90 1.24
N HIS A 66 -10.13 1.24 1.39
CA HIS A 66 -11.15 1.65 2.36
C HIS A 66 -11.00 0.85 3.65
N ASP A 67 -10.49 1.50 4.71
CA ASP A 67 -10.33 0.91 6.03
C ASP A 67 -11.69 0.53 6.62
N ILE A 68 -11.86 -0.76 6.93
CA ILE A 68 -13.12 -1.35 7.39
C ILE A 68 -13.51 -0.84 8.79
N HIS A 69 -12.54 -0.53 9.65
CA HIS A 69 -12.79 -0.15 11.03
C HIS A 69 -13.00 1.35 11.17
N SER A 70 -12.17 2.14 10.49
CA SER A 70 -12.22 3.60 10.60
C SER A 70 -13.12 4.27 9.57
N GLY A 71 -13.53 3.55 8.51
CA GLY A 71 -14.29 4.09 7.38
C GLY A 71 -13.49 5.09 6.52
N LYS A 72 -12.17 5.18 6.74
CA LYS A 72 -11.31 6.11 6.02
C LYS A 72 -10.90 5.52 4.68
N ALA A 73 -10.95 6.35 3.65
CA ALA A 73 -10.39 6.02 2.34
C ALA A 73 -8.97 6.56 2.19
N TYR A 74 -8.09 5.71 1.67
CA TYR A 74 -6.76 6.06 1.22
C TYR A 74 -6.61 5.73 -0.26
N TYR A 75 -5.98 6.61 -1.00
CA TYR A 75 -5.79 6.51 -2.44
C TYR A 75 -4.36 6.10 -2.71
N PHE A 76 -4.20 5.03 -3.50
CA PHE A 76 -2.93 4.50 -3.94
C PHE A 76 -2.82 4.72 -5.46
N GLU A 77 -1.81 5.49 -5.85
CA GLU A 77 -1.52 5.82 -7.24
C GLU A 77 -0.06 5.45 -7.53
N LEU A 78 0.19 4.61 -8.53
CA LEU A 78 1.57 4.36 -8.97
C LEU A 78 2.14 5.60 -9.64
N ASP A 79 3.43 5.81 -9.44
CA ASP A 79 4.16 6.80 -10.21
C ASP A 79 4.22 6.36 -11.69
N LYS A 80 4.02 7.32 -12.60
CA LYS A 80 3.96 7.05 -14.05
C LYS A 80 5.33 6.69 -14.63
N GLU A 81 6.41 7.14 -14.00
CA GLU A 81 7.77 6.96 -14.47
C GLU A 81 8.50 5.83 -13.72
N ASP A 82 8.11 5.56 -12.46
CA ASP A 82 8.71 4.51 -11.63
C ASP A 82 7.67 3.62 -10.94
N ARG A 83 7.54 2.37 -11.40
CA ARG A 83 6.60 1.39 -10.83
C ARG A 83 6.94 0.95 -9.40
N ASN A 84 8.14 1.23 -8.93
CA ASN A 84 8.54 1.01 -7.53
C ASN A 84 8.25 2.23 -6.66
N LYS A 85 7.53 3.22 -7.17
CA LYS A 85 7.13 4.40 -6.42
C LYS A 85 5.61 4.56 -6.48
N CYS A 86 5.02 4.93 -5.36
CA CYS A 86 3.60 5.26 -5.31
C CYS A 86 3.33 6.48 -4.43
N HIS A 87 2.21 7.13 -4.72
CA HIS A 87 1.69 8.28 -4.01
C HIS A 87 0.48 7.81 -3.20
N PHE A 88 0.64 7.80 -1.88
CA PHE A 88 -0.40 7.43 -0.93
C PHE A 88 -1.02 8.69 -0.34
N SER A 89 -2.33 8.86 -0.53
CA SER A 89 -3.05 10.01 0.02
C SER A 89 -4.32 9.59 0.76
N GLY A 90 -4.91 10.47 1.56
CA GLY A 90 -6.13 10.15 2.29
C GLY A 90 -6.97 11.38 2.65
N GLN A 91 -8.23 11.14 3.02
CA GLN A 91 -9.24 12.19 3.26
C GLN A 91 -8.85 13.22 4.33
N SER A 92 -7.93 12.90 5.25
CA SER A 92 -7.46 13.81 6.30
C SER A 92 -6.25 14.68 5.89
N GLY A 93 -5.99 14.86 4.60
CA GLY A 93 -4.83 15.60 4.10
C GLY A 93 -3.51 14.80 4.18
N LEU A 94 -3.58 13.50 4.48
CA LEU A 94 -2.43 12.61 4.40
C LEU A 94 -1.92 12.61 2.95
N LYS A 95 -0.62 12.86 2.78
CA LYS A 95 0.11 12.73 1.52
C LYS A 95 1.50 12.20 1.84
N GLU A 96 1.81 11.02 1.33
CA GLU A 96 3.09 10.35 1.52
C GLU A 96 3.51 9.69 0.22
N THR A 97 4.79 9.80 -0.08
CA THR A 97 5.42 9.04 -1.16
C THR A 97 6.06 7.79 -0.57
N TRP A 98 5.86 6.67 -1.24
CA TRP A 98 6.37 5.38 -0.80
C TRP A 98 7.17 4.75 -1.91
N THR A 99 8.28 4.10 -1.53
CA THR A 99 9.12 3.34 -2.45
C THR A 99 9.11 1.88 -2.06
N ARG A 100 8.94 1.04 -3.07
CA ARG A 100 8.92 -0.41 -2.95
C ARG A 100 10.30 -0.89 -2.57
N GLN A 101 10.34 -1.81 -1.61
CA GLN A 101 11.58 -2.41 -1.13
C GLN A 101 11.62 -3.88 -1.56
N PRO A 102 12.82 -4.43 -1.86
CA PRO A 102 12.98 -5.86 -2.11
C PRO A 102 12.51 -6.70 -0.92
N MET A 103 11.99 -7.89 -1.17
CA MET A 103 11.53 -8.79 -0.09
C MET A 103 12.66 -9.23 0.83
N ASP A 104 13.89 -9.38 0.31
CA ASP A 104 15.03 -9.91 1.06
C ASP A 104 15.52 -8.94 2.17
N THR A 105 15.27 -7.64 2.01
CA THR A 105 15.61 -6.60 3.02
C THR A 105 14.62 -6.54 4.19
N VAL A 106 13.49 -7.25 4.09
CA VAL A 106 12.43 -7.24 5.12
C VAL A 106 12.80 -8.09 6.33
N SER A 107 13.66 -9.10 6.14
CA SER A 107 14.21 -9.95 7.20
C SER A 107 14.85 -9.13 8.33
N GLU A 108 15.42 -7.97 7.99
CA GLU A 108 16.08 -7.06 8.94
C GLU A 108 15.10 -6.17 9.72
N TRP A 109 13.83 -6.08 9.30
CA TRP A 109 12.83 -5.20 9.92
C TRP A 109 11.94 -5.90 10.94
N LEU A 110 11.86 -7.24 10.86
CA LEU A 110 11.11 -8.09 11.77
C LEU A 110 12.02 -8.79 12.81
N GLY A 111 13.33 -8.58 12.72
CA GLY A 111 14.37 -9.16 13.58
C GLY A 111 14.79 -8.26 14.73
#